data_AF-A0A5D2WVC8-F1
#
_entry.id   AF-A0A5D2WVC8-F1
#
_cell.length_a   1.000
_cell.length_b   1.000
_cell.length_c   1.000
_cell.angle_alpha   90.00
_cell.angle_beta   90.00
_cell.angle_gamma   90.00
#
_symmetry.space_group_name_H-M   'P 1'
#
loop_
_entity.id
_entity.type
_entity.pdbx_description
1 polymer ?
#
loop_
_entity_poly.entity_id
_entity_poly.type
_entity_poly.pdbx_seq_one_letter_code
_entity_poly.pdbx_strand_id
1 'polypeptide(L)'
;MAIIAMDPSLSLQIGRGSNQHGAVPVKEEIQGLIKVYKDGHVERPQIVPYVTRALPPELGVTTKDFVIDNFTNVWARFYVPKSNWKLPLVVYFHGGGFCLGSAAWSCYHEFLGKLAAKAGCLIVSINYRLAPGNPLPAAYEDGVKCLMWLKQEALKGCSEWWSKQCNLCSVFLAGDSAGANIAHNVATRLNSNNLYPLTLKGTILIQPFFGGEARTNSEKNMVQSPRSALSLPASDTYWR
;
A
#
# COMPACT_ATOMS: atom_id res chain seq x y z
N MET A 1 -3.09 -17.84 -10.52
CA MET A 1 -3.16 -16.57 -11.25
C MET A 1 -4.50 -15.92 -10.96
N ALA A 2 -4.55 -14.91 -10.10
CA ALA A 2 -5.73 -14.04 -10.01
C ALA A 2 -5.54 -12.95 -11.07
N ILE A 3 -6.37 -12.98 -12.10
CA ILE A 3 -6.38 -11.97 -13.15
C ILE A 3 -7.03 -10.73 -12.54
N ILE A 4 -6.27 -9.65 -12.35
CA ILE A 4 -6.87 -8.32 -12.21
C ILE A 4 -7.34 -7.95 -13.62
N ALA A 5 -8.53 -8.41 -14.00
CA ALA A 5 -9.20 -7.96 -15.20
C ALA A 5 -9.92 -6.65 -14.84
N MET A 6 -9.75 -5.61 -15.66
CA MET A 6 -10.64 -4.46 -15.59
C MET A 6 -12.05 -4.92 -15.96
N ASP A 7 -13.00 -4.64 -15.06
CA ASP A 7 -14.42 -4.96 -15.23
C ASP A 7 -14.99 -4.17 -16.43
N PRO A 8 -15.58 -4.82 -17.44
CA PRO A 8 -16.20 -4.14 -18.58
C PRO A 8 -17.43 -3.29 -18.23
N SER A 9 -17.98 -3.40 -17.00
CA SER A 9 -19.06 -2.54 -16.51
C SER A 9 -18.59 -1.14 -16.07
N LEU A 10 -17.28 -0.93 -15.92
CA LEU A 10 -16.66 0.39 -15.78
C LEU A 10 -16.61 1.06 -17.15
N SER A 11 -17.75 1.56 -17.61
CA SER A 11 -17.80 2.52 -18.71
C SER A 11 -16.98 3.75 -18.30
N LEU A 12 -15.79 3.87 -18.89
CA LEU A 12 -14.95 5.07 -18.86
C LEU A 12 -15.75 6.25 -19.41
N GLN A 13 -16.45 6.97 -18.55
CA GLN A 13 -16.86 8.33 -18.88
C GLN A 13 -15.62 9.20 -18.84
N ILE A 14 -15.01 9.37 -20.02
CA ILE A 14 -13.97 10.36 -20.26
C ILE A 14 -14.64 11.73 -20.08
N GLY A 15 -14.58 12.26 -18.86
CA GLY A 15 -14.85 13.66 -18.63
C GLY A 15 -13.82 14.48 -19.41
N ARG A 16 -14.25 15.13 -20.50
CA ARG A 16 -13.48 16.18 -21.17
C ARG A 16 -13.41 17.39 -20.23
N GLY A 17 -12.53 17.33 -19.25
CA GLY A 17 -12.06 18.50 -18.52
C GLY A 17 -11.04 19.21 -19.38
N SER A 18 -11.47 20.27 -20.06
CA SER A 18 -10.59 21.21 -20.73
C SER A 18 -9.69 21.90 -19.70
N ASN A 19 -8.38 21.68 -19.77
CA ASN A 19 -7.41 22.70 -19.37
C ASN A 19 -6.22 22.62 -20.32
N GLN A 20 -6.10 23.66 -21.14
CA GLN A 20 -4.97 23.91 -22.02
C GLN A 20 -3.77 24.29 -21.15
N HIS A 21 -2.98 23.30 -20.72
CA HIS A 21 -1.56 23.50 -20.52
C HIS A 21 -0.91 23.29 -21.88
N GLY A 22 -0.18 24.28 -22.40
CA GLY A 22 0.60 24.13 -23.63
C GLY A 22 1.37 22.81 -23.56
N ALA A 23 1.12 21.90 -24.50
CA ALA A 23 1.27 20.46 -24.29
C ALA A 23 2.72 20.07 -23.95
N VAL A 24 3.05 20.03 -22.65
CA VAL A 24 4.31 19.50 -22.16
C VAL A 24 4.37 18.04 -22.62
N PRO A 25 5.42 17.60 -23.30
CA PRO A 25 5.50 16.23 -23.78
C PRO A 25 5.51 15.24 -22.63
N VAL A 26 4.85 14.09 -22.81
CA VAL A 26 4.99 12.94 -21.91
C VAL A 26 6.41 12.40 -22.03
N LYS A 27 7.09 12.26 -20.88
CA LYS A 27 8.41 11.63 -20.75
C LYS A 27 8.25 10.11 -20.72
N GLU A 28 7.38 9.62 -19.83
CA GLU A 28 7.15 8.20 -19.59
C GLU A 28 5.68 7.94 -19.25
N GLU A 29 5.17 6.77 -19.63
CA GLU A 29 3.77 6.38 -19.38
C GLU A 29 3.68 4.87 -19.13
N ILE A 30 2.82 4.50 -18.18
CA ILE A 30 2.22 3.17 -18.11
C ILE A 30 0.76 3.35 -18.46
N GLN A 31 0.38 2.84 -19.65
CA GLN A 31 -0.88 3.17 -20.30
C GLN A 31 -2.08 2.97 -19.38
N GLY A 32 -2.86 4.04 -19.19
CA GLY A 32 -4.07 4.04 -18.36
C GLY A 32 -3.83 4.08 -16.84
N LEU A 33 -2.58 4.09 -16.39
CA LEU A 33 -2.22 4.02 -14.97
C LEU A 33 -1.45 5.26 -14.48
N ILE A 34 -0.43 5.70 -15.21
CA ILE A 34 0.38 6.87 -14.83
C ILE A 34 1.02 7.49 -16.07
N LYS A 35 1.05 8.83 -16.10
CA LYS A 35 1.82 9.61 -17.07
C LYS A 35 2.75 10.57 -16.34
N VAL A 36 3.99 10.61 -16.78
CA VAL A 36 5.04 11.50 -16.27
C VAL A 36 5.41 12.45 -17.39
N TYR A 37 5.28 13.75 -17.14
CA TYR A 37 5.55 14.80 -18.11
C TYR A 37 6.99 15.32 -17.97
N LYS A 38 7.53 15.94 -19.03
CA LYS A 38 8.92 16.43 -19.05
C LYS A 38 9.22 17.54 -18.03
N ASP A 39 8.19 18.24 -17.55
CA ASP A 39 8.29 19.26 -16.50
C ASP A 39 8.25 18.67 -15.07
N GLY A 40 8.12 17.34 -14.94
CA GLY A 40 8.00 16.64 -13.66
C GLY A 40 6.56 16.49 -13.15
N HIS A 41 5.56 17.02 -13.85
CA HIS A 41 4.16 16.76 -13.51
C HIS A 41 3.84 15.26 -13.66
N VAL A 42 3.03 14.73 -12.75
CA VAL A 42 2.60 13.33 -12.75
C VAL A 42 1.08 13.26 -12.69
N GLU A 43 0.49 12.68 -13.73
CA GLU A 43 -0.94 12.41 -13.82
C GLU A 43 -1.20 10.95 -13.47
N ARG A 44 -2.16 10.71 -12.58
CA ARG A 44 -2.64 9.38 -12.19
C ARG A 44 -4.15 9.33 -12.40
N PRO A 45 -4.65 8.65 -13.44
CA PRO A 45 -6.08 8.45 -13.62
C PRO A 45 -6.71 7.76 -12.41
N GLN A 46 -7.92 8.19 -12.04
CA GLN A 46 -8.66 7.57 -10.94
C GLN A 46 -9.27 6.25 -11.39
N ILE A 47 -8.48 5.18 -11.31
CA ILE A 47 -8.88 3.82 -11.69
C ILE A 47 -9.59 3.05 -10.56
N VAL A 48 -9.41 3.48 -9.31
CA VAL A 48 -10.06 2.91 -8.13
C VAL A 48 -10.65 4.04 -7.31
N PRO A 49 -11.92 3.94 -6.86
CA PRO A 49 -12.53 4.94 -6.00
C PRO A 49 -11.79 5.11 -4.67
N TYR A 50 -11.62 6.35 -4.25
CA TYR A 50 -11.26 6.68 -2.88
C TYR A 50 -12.49 6.59 -1.99
N VAL A 51 -12.36 5.92 -0.85
CA VAL A 51 -13.44 5.75 0.10
C VAL A 51 -13.11 6.39 1.43
N THR A 52 -14.17 6.87 2.08
CA THR A 52 -14.09 7.23 3.49
C THR A 52 -13.74 6.00 4.34
N ARG A 53 -13.59 6.18 5.64
CA ARG A 53 -13.27 5.09 6.55
C ARG A 53 -14.45 4.14 6.83
N ALA A 54 -15.66 4.46 6.42
CA ALA A 54 -16.85 3.70 6.82
C ALA A 54 -16.85 2.25 6.29
N LEU A 55 -17.05 1.30 7.20
CA LEU A 55 -17.27 -0.12 6.89
C LEU A 55 -18.69 -0.53 7.30
N PRO A 56 -19.25 -1.57 6.67
CA PRO A 56 -20.52 -2.14 7.09
C PRO A 56 -20.48 -2.56 8.58
N PRO A 57 -21.45 -2.14 9.42
CA PRO A 57 -21.45 -2.41 10.85
C PRO A 57 -21.33 -3.89 11.22
N GLU A 58 -21.85 -4.78 10.37
CA GLU A 58 -21.81 -6.23 10.52
C GLU A 58 -20.40 -6.82 10.51
N LEU A 59 -19.41 -6.12 9.93
CA LEU A 59 -18.00 -6.56 10.03
C LEU A 59 -17.45 -6.41 11.45
N GLY A 60 -18.07 -5.57 12.30
CA GLY A 60 -17.59 -5.33 13.65
C GLY A 60 -16.20 -4.70 13.71
N VAL A 61 -15.77 -4.01 12.64
CA VAL A 61 -14.46 -3.36 12.52
C VAL A 61 -14.61 -1.86 12.61
N THR A 62 -13.95 -1.25 13.59
CA THR A 62 -13.84 0.21 13.70
C THR A 62 -12.61 0.69 12.93
N THR A 63 -12.75 1.83 12.26
CA THR A 63 -11.69 2.41 11.41
C THR A 63 -11.43 3.88 11.71
N LYS A 64 -10.15 4.28 11.62
CA LYS A 64 -9.70 5.66 11.82
C LYS A 64 -8.40 5.90 11.08
N ASP A 65 -8.24 7.10 10.55
CA ASP A 65 -7.02 7.54 9.88
C ASP A 65 -6.16 8.33 10.87
N PHE A 66 -4.84 8.10 10.82
CA PHE A 66 -3.86 8.79 11.65
C PHE A 66 -2.73 9.32 10.78
N VAL A 67 -2.38 10.59 10.98
CA VAL A 67 -1.17 11.18 10.39
C VAL A 67 0.04 10.66 11.17
N ILE A 68 0.97 10.03 10.45
CA ILE A 68 2.18 9.43 11.00
C ILE A 68 3.33 10.44 10.93
N ASP A 69 3.45 11.15 9.82
CA ASP A 69 4.46 12.20 9.61
C ASP A 69 3.82 13.36 8.85
N ASN A 70 3.67 14.50 9.52
CA ASN A 70 3.07 15.69 8.94
C ASN A 70 3.94 16.32 7.85
N PHE A 71 5.27 16.15 7.91
CA PHE A 71 6.19 16.77 6.95
C PHE A 71 6.11 16.07 5.59
N THR A 72 6.03 14.74 5.59
CA THR A 72 5.94 13.94 4.36
C THR A 72 4.51 13.54 4.00
N ASN A 73 3.53 13.95 4.81
CA ASN A 73 2.12 13.59 4.69
C ASN A 73 1.89 12.06 4.64
N VAL A 74 2.72 11.30 5.36
CA VAL A 74 2.49 9.86 5.54
C VAL A 74 1.42 9.69 6.60
N TRP A 75 0.41 8.90 6.28
CA TRP A 75 -0.70 8.58 7.15
C TRP A 75 -1.04 7.10 7.04
N ALA A 76 -1.84 6.58 7.97
CA ALA A 76 -2.28 5.20 7.93
C ALA A 76 -3.75 5.05 8.35
N ARG A 77 -4.44 4.10 7.72
CA ARG A 77 -5.80 3.69 8.10
C ARG A 77 -5.72 2.48 9.03
N PHE A 78 -6.33 2.62 10.20
CA PHE A 78 -6.42 1.57 11.21
C PHE A 78 -7.73 0.80 11.01
N TYR A 79 -7.66 -0.52 11.17
CA TYR A 79 -8.78 -1.45 11.18
C TYR A 79 -8.69 -2.26 12.46
N VAL A 80 -9.67 -2.10 13.34
CA VAL A 80 -9.66 -2.75 14.65
C VAL A 80 -10.98 -3.51 14.80
N PRO A 81 -10.96 -4.85 14.70
CA PRO A 81 -12.13 -5.65 14.97
C PRO A 81 -12.43 -5.62 16.48
N LYS A 82 -13.71 -5.70 16.86
CA LYS A 82 -14.11 -5.88 18.26
C LYS A 82 -13.52 -7.18 18.79
N SER A 83 -12.83 -7.09 19.93
CA SER A 83 -12.22 -8.25 20.58
C SER A 83 -12.24 -8.12 22.10
N ASN A 84 -12.34 -9.28 22.78
CA ASN A 84 -12.20 -9.39 24.23
C ASN A 84 -10.74 -9.62 24.68
N TRP A 85 -9.83 -9.80 23.73
CA TRP A 85 -8.39 -10.02 23.97
C TRP A 85 -7.53 -9.13 23.08
N LYS A 86 -6.25 -8.99 23.44
CA LYS A 86 -5.28 -8.26 22.61
C LYS A 86 -4.99 -9.02 21.31
N LEU A 87 -5.06 -8.32 20.20
CA LEU A 87 -4.94 -8.83 18.85
C LEU A 87 -3.52 -8.63 18.30
N PRO A 88 -2.99 -9.56 17.48
CA PRO A 88 -1.77 -9.30 16.72
C PRO A 88 -1.94 -8.08 15.82
N LEU A 89 -0.85 -7.35 15.61
CA LEU A 89 -0.79 -6.18 14.74
C LEU A 89 -0.21 -6.56 13.38
N VAL A 90 -0.90 -6.20 12.31
CA VAL A 90 -0.41 -6.29 10.93
C VAL A 90 -0.20 -4.88 10.39
N VAL A 91 1.03 -4.54 10.03
CA VAL A 91 1.34 -3.32 9.28
C VAL A 91 1.32 -3.67 7.80
N TYR A 92 0.34 -3.11 7.08
CA TYR A 92 0.06 -3.45 5.68
C TYR A 92 0.54 -2.36 4.72
N PHE A 93 1.23 -2.79 3.66
CA PHE A 93 1.67 -1.96 2.54
C PHE A 93 0.88 -2.37 1.30
N HIS A 94 0.18 -1.42 0.69
CA HIS A 94 -0.56 -1.69 -0.55
C HIS A 94 0.36 -1.90 -1.75
N GLY A 95 -0.10 -2.64 -2.76
CA GLY A 95 0.54 -2.74 -4.06
C GLY A 95 0.35 -1.49 -4.95
N GLY A 96 0.79 -1.59 -6.21
CA GLY A 96 0.69 -0.50 -7.19
C GLY A 96 2.02 -0.10 -7.84
N GLY A 97 3.00 -1.02 -7.89
CA GLY A 97 4.30 -0.77 -8.55
C GLY A 97 5.06 0.43 -7.99
N PHE A 98 4.91 0.74 -6.69
CA PHE A 98 5.45 1.93 -6.00
C PHE A 98 4.91 3.29 -6.49
N CYS A 99 4.22 3.33 -7.63
CA CYS A 99 3.78 4.56 -8.29
C CYS A 99 2.28 4.85 -8.11
N LEU A 100 1.51 3.85 -7.67
CA LEU A 100 0.05 3.87 -7.57
C LEU A 100 -0.42 3.32 -6.22
N GLY A 101 -1.70 3.48 -5.96
CA GLY A 101 -2.36 2.94 -4.78
C GLY A 101 -2.61 3.99 -3.71
N SER A 102 -3.43 3.60 -2.74
CA SER A 102 -3.67 4.35 -1.51
C SER A 102 -4.26 3.42 -0.46
N ALA A 103 -4.01 3.71 0.81
CA ALA A 103 -4.72 3.05 1.91
C ALA A 103 -6.23 3.34 1.90
N ALA A 104 -6.69 4.37 1.17
CA ALA A 104 -8.09 4.73 0.98
C ALA A 104 -8.72 4.20 -0.33
N TRP A 105 -8.02 3.42 -1.14
CA TRP A 105 -8.64 2.76 -2.30
C TRP A 105 -9.66 1.72 -1.85
N SER A 106 -10.84 1.72 -2.46
CA SER A 106 -11.96 0.84 -2.08
C SER A 106 -11.57 -0.64 -2.03
N CYS A 107 -10.79 -1.11 -3.01
CA CYS A 107 -10.35 -2.51 -3.06
C CYS A 107 -9.51 -2.92 -1.84
N TYR A 108 -8.56 -2.08 -1.40
CA TYR A 108 -7.80 -2.34 -0.17
C TYR A 108 -8.65 -2.13 1.06
N HIS A 109 -9.51 -1.12 1.08
CA HIS A 109 -10.36 -0.83 2.23
C HIS A 109 -11.29 -2.01 2.57
N GLU A 110 -11.98 -2.54 1.57
CA GLU A 110 -12.86 -3.69 1.72
C GLU A 110 -12.09 -4.96 2.06
N PHE A 111 -10.96 -5.20 1.38
CA PHE A 111 -10.12 -6.36 1.63
C PHE A 111 -9.60 -6.37 3.07
N LEU A 112 -9.04 -5.26 3.55
CA LEU A 112 -8.44 -5.16 4.87
C LEU A 112 -9.50 -5.14 5.98
N GLY A 113 -10.67 -4.54 5.75
CA GLY A 113 -11.80 -4.64 6.67
C GLY A 113 -12.25 -6.09 6.87
N LYS A 114 -12.42 -6.85 5.78
CA LYS A 114 -12.77 -8.28 5.83
C LYS A 114 -11.64 -9.12 6.43
N LEU A 115 -10.39 -8.81 6.12
CA LEU A 115 -9.22 -9.52 6.65
C LEU A 115 -9.11 -9.33 8.16
N ALA A 116 -9.23 -8.10 8.67
CA ALA A 116 -9.18 -7.80 10.09
C ALA A 116 -10.24 -8.60 10.87
N ALA A 117 -11.48 -8.59 10.38
CA ALA A 117 -12.59 -9.34 10.99
C ALA A 117 -12.35 -10.86 10.98
N LYS A 118 -11.95 -11.42 9.83
CA LYS A 118 -11.79 -12.88 9.66
C LYS A 118 -10.55 -13.44 10.36
N ALA A 119 -9.43 -12.73 10.30
CA ALA A 119 -8.17 -13.16 10.88
C ALA A 119 -8.04 -12.82 12.37
N GLY A 120 -8.94 -11.98 12.90
CA GLY A 120 -8.85 -11.51 14.28
C GLY A 120 -7.54 -10.76 14.52
N CYS A 121 -7.26 -9.75 13.69
CA CYS A 121 -6.05 -8.94 13.80
C CYS A 121 -6.36 -7.45 13.66
N LEU A 122 -5.52 -6.64 14.29
CA LEU A 122 -5.50 -5.20 14.08
C LEU A 122 -4.65 -4.93 12.83
N ILE A 123 -5.14 -4.12 11.90
CA ILE A 123 -4.39 -3.76 10.69
C ILE A 123 -4.12 -2.26 10.65
N VAL A 124 -2.87 -1.89 10.37
CA VAL A 124 -2.42 -0.52 10.08
C VAL A 124 -2.00 -0.47 8.62
N SER A 125 -2.86 0.07 7.75
CA SER A 125 -2.59 0.21 6.32
C SER A 125 -1.92 1.54 6.04
N ILE A 126 -0.66 1.52 5.65
CA ILE A 126 0.13 2.75 5.43
C ILE A 126 -0.16 3.30 4.04
N ASN A 127 -0.39 4.62 3.97
CA ASN A 127 -0.40 5.39 2.73
C ASN A 127 0.99 6.03 2.53
N TYR A 128 1.92 5.25 2.00
CA TYR A 128 3.32 5.65 1.79
C TYR A 128 3.48 6.57 0.57
N ARG A 129 4.61 7.27 0.48
CA ARG A 129 4.92 8.17 -0.65
C ARG A 129 5.19 7.39 -1.94
N LEU A 130 4.66 7.91 -3.05
CA LEU A 130 4.72 7.23 -4.35
C LEU A 130 5.81 7.81 -5.27
N ALA A 131 6.41 6.91 -6.06
CA ALA A 131 7.22 7.26 -7.21
C ALA A 131 6.35 7.84 -8.36
N PRO A 132 6.93 8.61 -9.30
CA PRO A 132 8.34 9.03 -9.35
C PRO A 132 8.65 10.25 -8.45
N GLY A 133 7.65 10.90 -7.86
CA GLY A 133 7.87 12.10 -7.02
C GLY A 133 8.68 11.79 -5.75
N ASN A 134 8.58 10.56 -5.24
CA ASN A 134 9.37 10.05 -4.13
C ASN A 134 9.84 8.63 -4.49
N PRO A 135 10.96 8.49 -5.23
CA PRO A 135 11.47 7.18 -5.62
C PRO A 135 11.93 6.38 -4.40
N LEU A 136 12.16 5.08 -4.58
CA LEU A 136 12.81 4.27 -3.54
C LEU A 136 14.16 4.91 -3.16
N PRO A 137 14.52 4.97 -1.86
CA PRO A 137 13.96 4.21 -0.75
C PRO A 137 12.80 4.87 0.03
N ALA A 138 12.18 5.96 -0.46
CA ALA A 138 11.21 6.73 0.32
C ALA A 138 10.07 5.90 0.93
N ALA A 139 9.47 4.99 0.15
CA ALA A 139 8.40 4.11 0.63
C ALA A 139 8.88 3.15 1.74
N TYR A 140 10.14 2.74 1.71
CA TYR A 140 10.74 1.91 2.75
C TYR A 140 10.97 2.71 4.05
N GLU A 141 11.46 3.94 3.91
CA GLU A 141 11.62 4.85 5.04
C GLU A 141 10.28 5.14 5.71
N ASP A 142 9.22 5.32 4.93
CA ASP A 142 7.86 5.55 5.44
C ASP A 142 7.35 4.35 6.27
N GLY A 143 7.69 3.13 5.83
CA GLY A 143 7.42 1.91 6.61
C GLY A 143 8.16 1.87 7.95
N VAL A 144 9.45 2.22 7.95
CA VAL A 144 10.25 2.32 9.18
C VAL A 144 9.71 3.43 10.09
N LYS A 145 9.37 4.61 9.54
CA LYS A 145 8.76 5.73 10.28
C LYS A 145 7.45 5.31 10.93
N CYS A 146 6.60 4.55 10.24
CA CYS A 146 5.35 4.05 10.82
C CYS A 146 5.60 3.13 12.02
N LEU A 147 6.58 2.23 11.95
CA LEU A 147 6.95 1.38 13.08
C LEU A 147 7.52 2.18 14.26
N MET A 148 8.33 3.20 13.98
CA MET A 148 8.84 4.10 15.01
C MET A 148 7.74 4.93 15.65
N TRP A 149 6.76 5.40 14.86
CA TRP A 149 5.58 6.08 15.36
C TRP A 149 4.74 5.16 16.27
N LEU A 150 4.48 3.92 15.84
CA LEU A 150 3.77 2.92 16.66
C LEU A 150 4.49 2.63 17.98
N LYS A 151 5.83 2.53 17.93
CA LYS A 151 6.67 2.43 19.13
C LYS A 151 6.50 3.63 20.05
N GLN A 152 6.53 4.85 19.53
CA GLN A 152 6.36 6.06 20.33
C GLN A 152 4.97 6.13 20.97
N GLU A 153 3.91 5.81 20.22
CA GLU A 153 2.55 5.74 20.77
C GLU A 153 2.42 4.70 21.87
N ALA A 154 3.12 3.57 21.73
CA ALA A 154 3.19 2.56 22.77
C ALA A 154 3.85 3.09 24.06
N LEU A 155 5.01 3.75 23.91
CA LEU A 155 5.78 4.28 25.04
C LEU A 155 5.09 5.45 25.75
N LYS A 156 4.24 6.21 25.05
CA LYS A 156 3.40 7.27 25.66
C LYS A 156 2.26 6.72 26.53
N GLY A 157 2.12 5.39 26.65
CA GLY A 157 1.12 4.77 27.51
C GLY A 157 -0.21 4.47 26.83
N CYS A 158 -0.27 4.41 25.49
CA CYS A 158 -1.39 3.80 24.76
C CYS A 158 -2.76 4.46 25.08
N SER A 159 -2.87 5.78 24.89
CA SER A 159 -4.14 6.52 25.14
C SER A 159 -5.18 6.31 24.04
N GLU A 160 -4.75 6.00 22.81
CA GLU A 160 -5.66 5.76 21.70
C GLU A 160 -6.45 4.45 21.86
N TRP A 161 -7.70 4.48 21.42
CA TRP A 161 -8.65 3.36 21.57
C TRP A 161 -8.16 2.03 21.00
N TRP A 162 -7.37 2.06 19.92
CA TRP A 162 -6.85 0.87 19.24
C TRP A 162 -5.77 0.15 20.06
N SER A 163 -5.00 0.91 20.85
CA SER A 163 -3.82 0.42 21.55
C SER A 163 -4.16 -0.54 22.70
N LYS A 164 -5.32 -0.37 23.35
CA LYS A 164 -5.84 -1.28 24.38
C LYS A 164 -6.07 -2.70 23.86
N GLN A 165 -6.46 -2.82 22.59
CA GLN A 165 -6.71 -4.08 21.89
C GLN A 165 -5.49 -4.58 21.12
N CYS A 166 -4.34 -3.90 21.17
CA CYS A 166 -3.17 -4.25 20.38
C CYS A 166 -2.15 -5.06 21.20
N ASN A 167 -1.71 -6.20 20.68
CA ASN A 167 -0.57 -6.96 21.18
C ASN A 167 0.69 -6.55 20.43
N LEU A 168 1.41 -5.57 20.98
CA LEU A 168 2.67 -5.07 20.41
C LEU A 168 3.80 -6.10 20.45
N CYS A 169 3.67 -7.19 21.21
CA CYS A 169 4.62 -8.30 21.19
C CYS A 169 4.36 -9.27 20.02
N SER A 170 3.37 -9.00 19.17
CA SER A 170 3.00 -9.84 18.02
C SER A 170 2.72 -8.99 16.79
N VAL A 171 3.77 -8.40 16.22
CA VAL A 171 3.70 -7.55 15.02
C VAL A 171 4.08 -8.36 13.77
N PHE A 172 3.38 -8.13 12.67
CA PHE A 172 3.69 -8.68 11.35
C PHE A 172 3.74 -7.56 10.32
N LEU A 173 4.66 -7.65 9.35
CA LEU A 173 4.62 -6.80 8.17
C LEU A 173 3.97 -7.56 7.03
N ALA A 174 3.05 -6.94 6.32
CA ALA A 174 2.33 -7.57 5.23
C ALA A 174 2.19 -6.62 4.04
N GLY A 175 2.01 -7.19 2.87
CA GLY A 175 1.64 -6.40 1.69
C GLY A 175 1.43 -7.27 0.49
N ASP A 176 1.03 -6.64 -0.61
CA ASP A 176 0.89 -7.29 -1.91
C ASP A 176 1.73 -6.58 -2.98
N SER A 177 2.26 -7.32 -3.96
CA SER A 177 3.00 -6.73 -5.08
C SER A 177 4.16 -5.83 -4.58
N ALA A 178 4.19 -4.55 -4.97
CA ALA A 178 5.15 -3.56 -4.49
C ALA A 178 5.10 -3.38 -2.96
N GLY A 179 3.93 -3.50 -2.35
CA GLY A 179 3.76 -3.47 -0.89
C GLY A 179 4.45 -4.63 -0.19
N ALA A 180 4.40 -5.83 -0.76
CA ALA A 180 5.17 -6.97 -0.22
C ALA A 180 6.69 -6.76 -0.39
N ASN A 181 7.14 -6.13 -1.47
CA ASN A 181 8.54 -5.71 -1.60
C ASN A 181 8.93 -4.71 -0.50
N ILE A 182 8.06 -3.73 -0.19
CA ILE A 182 8.26 -2.79 0.92
C ILE A 182 8.32 -3.54 2.25
N ALA A 183 7.37 -4.43 2.53
CA ALA A 183 7.34 -5.22 3.77
C ALA A 183 8.63 -6.01 3.97
N HIS A 184 9.13 -6.66 2.92
CA HIS A 184 10.40 -7.38 2.93
C HIS A 184 11.58 -6.45 3.25
N ASN A 185 11.70 -5.34 2.52
CA ASN A 185 12.79 -4.38 2.67
C ASN A 185 12.75 -3.57 3.96
N VAL A 186 11.58 -3.39 4.57
CA VAL A 186 11.45 -2.82 5.91
C VAL A 186 11.93 -3.85 6.92
N ALA A 187 11.46 -5.09 6.86
CA ALA A 187 11.89 -6.15 7.78
C ALA A 187 13.41 -6.34 7.83
N THR A 188 14.08 -6.31 6.68
CA THR A 188 15.55 -6.47 6.59
C THR A 188 16.34 -5.27 7.13
N ARG A 189 15.76 -4.07 7.10
CA ARG A 189 16.40 -2.85 7.64
C ARG A 189 16.21 -2.68 9.15
N LEU A 190 15.28 -3.41 9.76
CA LEU A 190 15.00 -3.27 11.18
C LEU A 190 16.07 -3.95 12.03
N ASN A 191 16.70 -3.18 12.91
CA ASN A 191 17.45 -3.74 14.02
C ASN A 191 16.48 -4.07 15.16
N SER A 192 16.34 -5.36 15.50
CA SER A 192 15.40 -5.85 16.53
C SER A 192 15.57 -5.15 17.88
N ASN A 193 16.79 -4.72 18.23
CA ASN A 193 17.08 -4.06 19.50
C ASN A 193 16.47 -2.64 19.59
N ASN A 194 16.14 -2.02 18.45
CA ASN A 194 15.63 -0.65 18.41
C ASN A 194 14.09 -0.57 18.38
N LEU A 195 13.37 -1.70 18.38
CA LEU A 195 11.92 -1.70 18.21
C LEU A 195 11.10 -1.86 19.49
N TYR A 196 11.72 -2.21 20.62
CA TYR A 196 11.00 -2.37 21.89
C TYR A 196 10.07 -1.16 22.17
N PRO A 197 8.78 -1.38 22.50
CA PRO A 197 8.15 -2.65 22.89
C PRO A 197 7.60 -3.50 21.74
N LEU A 198 7.79 -3.10 20.48
CA LEU A 198 7.32 -3.86 19.32
C LEU A 198 8.20 -5.09 19.10
N THR A 199 7.57 -6.26 18.96
CA THR A 199 8.25 -7.51 18.58
C THR A 199 7.71 -7.99 17.24
N LEU A 200 8.58 -7.96 16.23
CA LEU A 200 8.27 -8.50 14.91
C LEU A 200 8.29 -10.04 14.96
N LYS A 201 7.21 -10.68 14.51
CA LYS A 201 7.03 -12.14 14.48
C LYS A 201 7.14 -12.74 13.09
N GLY A 202 6.98 -11.95 12.04
CA GLY A 202 7.15 -12.43 10.68
C GLY A 202 6.69 -11.43 9.61
N THR A 203 6.78 -11.88 8.37
CA THR A 203 6.30 -11.15 7.20
C THR A 203 5.31 -11.99 6.39
N ILE A 204 4.32 -11.35 5.77
CA ILE A 204 3.31 -11.97 4.91
C ILE A 204 3.42 -11.31 3.53
N LEU A 205 4.03 -12.01 2.58
CA LEU A 205 4.36 -11.46 1.27
C LEU A 205 3.42 -12.04 0.21
N ILE A 206 2.43 -11.25 -0.20
CA ILE A 206 1.46 -11.68 -1.22
C ILE A 206 2.02 -11.26 -2.59
N GLN A 207 2.35 -12.23 -3.45
CA GLN A 207 2.88 -11.97 -4.81
C GLN A 207 3.95 -10.85 -4.87
N PRO A 208 5.06 -10.96 -4.11
CA PRO A 208 6.01 -9.86 -3.96
C PRO A 208 6.62 -9.42 -5.28
N PHE A 209 6.61 -8.10 -5.51
CA PHE A 209 7.11 -7.51 -6.74
C PHE A 209 8.63 -7.36 -6.67
N PHE A 210 9.32 -8.32 -7.25
CA PHE A 210 10.77 -8.30 -7.47
C PHE A 210 11.07 -8.33 -8.96
N GLY A 211 12.26 -7.86 -9.32
CA GLY A 211 12.76 -7.87 -10.68
C GLY A 211 14.28 -8.05 -10.67
N GLY A 212 14.86 -8.09 -11.85
CA GLY A 212 16.30 -8.14 -12.07
C GLY A 212 16.63 -7.82 -13.51
N GLU A 213 17.91 -7.56 -13.80
CA GLU A 213 18.37 -7.25 -15.15
C GLU A 213 18.16 -8.43 -16.11
N ALA A 214 18.41 -9.65 -15.62
CA ALA A 214 18.23 -10.88 -16.40
C ALA A 214 16.77 -11.36 -16.33
N ARG A 215 16.19 -11.63 -17.51
CA ARG A 215 14.85 -12.23 -17.61
C ARG A 215 14.82 -13.64 -17.04
N THR A 216 13.89 -13.87 -16.12
CA THR A 216 13.52 -15.20 -15.63
C THR A 216 12.83 -16.02 -16.72
N ASN A 217 12.74 -17.33 -16.52
CA ASN A 217 12.03 -18.21 -17.45
C ASN A 217 10.54 -17.86 -17.55
N SER A 218 9.91 -17.43 -16.45
CA SER A 218 8.51 -16.99 -16.47
C SER A 218 8.33 -15.72 -17.31
N GLU A 219 9.24 -14.76 -17.21
CA GLU A 219 9.16 -13.53 -18.02
C GLU A 219 9.36 -13.81 -19.50
N LYS A 220 10.23 -14.76 -19.88
CA LYS A 220 10.47 -15.10 -21.29
C LYS A 220 9.30 -15.83 -21.95
N ASN A 221 8.64 -16.72 -21.21
CA ASN A 221 7.79 -17.76 -21.81
C ASN A 221 6.29 -17.60 -21.51
N MET A 222 5.91 -16.80 -20.51
CA MET A 222 4.49 -16.66 -20.15
C MET A 222 3.78 -15.73 -21.13
N VAL A 223 2.76 -16.25 -21.80
CA VAL A 223 1.86 -15.45 -22.64
C VAL A 223 1.12 -14.44 -21.77
N GLN A 224 1.27 -13.16 -22.07
CA GLN A 224 0.61 -12.10 -21.35
C GLN A 224 -0.74 -11.79 -21.98
N SER A 225 -1.76 -11.65 -21.13
CA SER A 225 -3.05 -11.14 -21.58
C SER A 225 -2.86 -9.72 -22.15
N PRO A 226 -3.42 -9.40 -23.34
CA PRO A 226 -3.35 -8.06 -23.93
C PRO A 226 -3.89 -6.94 -23.03
N ARG A 227 -4.69 -7.28 -22.01
CA ARG A 227 -5.28 -6.35 -21.05
C ARG A 227 -4.64 -6.46 -19.65
N SER A 228 -3.51 -7.15 -19.51
CA SER A 228 -2.81 -7.23 -18.23
C SER A 228 -2.26 -5.85 -17.84
N ALA A 229 -2.62 -5.38 -16.65
CA ALA A 229 -2.01 -4.19 -16.04
C ALA A 229 -0.53 -4.43 -15.63
N LEU A 230 -0.09 -5.70 -15.62
CA LEU A 230 1.28 -6.12 -15.31
C LEU A 230 1.89 -6.83 -16.52
N SER A 231 2.04 -6.10 -17.62
CA SER A 231 2.81 -6.58 -18.77
C SER A 231 4.32 -6.45 -18.51
N LEU A 232 5.19 -7.16 -19.25
CA LEU A 232 6.65 -7.01 -19.09
C LEU A 232 7.10 -5.56 -19.31
N PRO A 233 6.67 -4.85 -20.38
CA PRO A 233 7.04 -3.46 -20.55
C PRO A 233 6.54 -2.54 -19.42
N ALA A 234 5.36 -2.83 -18.87
CA ALA A 234 4.84 -2.09 -17.72
C ALA A 234 5.67 -2.36 -16.46
N SER A 235 6.00 -3.63 -16.18
CA SER A 235 6.86 -4.04 -15.07
C SER A 235 8.24 -3.38 -15.17
N ASP A 236 8.86 -3.36 -16.35
CA ASP A 236 10.14 -2.67 -16.56
C ASP A 236 10.03 -1.17 -16.30
N THR A 237 8.92 -0.56 -16.71
CA THR A 237 8.70 0.87 -16.51
C THR A 237 8.53 1.22 -15.03
N TYR A 238 7.96 0.33 -14.20
CA TYR A 238 7.94 0.54 -12.74
C TYR A 238 9.33 0.51 -12.08
N TRP A 239 10.34 -0.09 -12.72
CA TRP A 239 11.71 -0.21 -12.21
C TRP A 239 12.67 0.86 -12.76
N ARG A 240 12.22 1.75 -13.64
CA ARG A 240 12.99 2.88 -14.16
C ARG A 240 12.77 4.14 -13.32
#